data_AF-A0A2J4NZX0-F1
#
_entry.id   AF-A0A2J4NZX0-F1
#
_cell.length_a   1.000
_cell.length_b   1.000
_cell.length_c   1.000
_cell.angle_alpha   90.00
_cell.angle_beta   90.00
_cell.angle_gamma   90.00
#
_symmetry.space_group_name_H-M   'P 1'
#
loop_
_entity.id
_entity.type
_entity.pdbx_description
1 polymer ?
#
loop_
_entity_poly.entity_id
_entity_poly.type
_entity_poly.pdbx_seq_one_letter_code
_entity_poly.pdbx_strand_id
1 'polypeptide(L)'
;PWHNTELRDEILPGLASVLNSCESLLNPQTLLQLLESFALFSTVKMGKNTPPKRVKILPRYPQFEAAKQIVERVRRGYPKKGLIWHFQGSGKSLLMLYAAKMLRADNALKNPTVLIVVDRRDLDSQINETFGGADVKNLIKVQSCKKLGEY
;
A
#
# COMPACT_ATOMS: atom_id res chain seq x y z
N PRO A 1 -14.84 7.08 -5.26
CA PRO A 1 -15.71 5.91 -5.49
C PRO A 1 -14.86 4.71 -5.94
N TRP A 2 -15.31 3.47 -5.75
CA TRP A 2 -14.66 2.30 -6.35
C TRP A 2 -15.11 2.23 -7.81
N HIS A 3 -14.46 2.99 -8.69
CA HIS A 3 -14.90 3.16 -10.08
C HIS A 3 -13.85 2.66 -11.06
N ASN A 4 -14.22 2.34 -12.29
CA ASN A 4 -13.23 2.03 -13.31
C ASN A 4 -12.33 3.26 -13.57
N THR A 5 -11.02 3.12 -13.44
CA THR A 5 -10.03 4.20 -13.66
C THR A 5 -9.75 4.47 -15.14
N GLU A 6 -10.19 3.57 -16.03
CA GLU A 6 -10.14 3.76 -17.49
C GLU A 6 -11.26 4.68 -17.99
N LEU A 7 -12.40 4.72 -17.28
CA LEU A 7 -13.53 5.61 -17.54
C LEU A 7 -13.34 6.96 -16.83
N ARG A 8 -12.26 7.68 -17.17
CA ARG A 8 -11.86 8.94 -16.51
C ARG A 8 -12.93 10.03 -16.58
N ASP A 9 -13.83 9.97 -17.56
CA ASP A 9 -14.73 11.07 -17.91
C ASP A 9 -16.23 10.78 -17.66
N GLU A 10 -16.61 9.56 -17.26
CA GLU A 10 -18.01 9.18 -17.05
C GLU A 10 -18.26 8.60 -15.65
N ILE A 11 -18.29 9.47 -14.64
CA ILE A 11 -18.88 9.08 -13.35
C ILE A 11 -20.40 9.25 -13.51
N LEU A 12 -21.11 8.13 -13.68
CA LEU A 12 -22.58 8.13 -13.70
C LEU A 12 -23.11 8.90 -12.47
N PRO A 13 -24.08 9.81 -12.60
CA PRO A 13 -24.62 10.53 -11.46
C PRO A 13 -25.55 9.64 -10.62
N GLY A 14 -25.70 9.98 -9.34
CA GLY A 14 -26.71 9.39 -8.45
C GLY A 14 -26.43 7.97 -7.97
N LEU A 15 -27.50 7.23 -7.64
CA LEU A 15 -27.45 5.91 -7.01
C LEU A 15 -26.73 4.84 -7.85
N ALA A 16 -26.75 4.96 -9.17
CA ALA A 16 -26.04 4.04 -10.07
C ALA A 16 -24.53 4.01 -9.79
N SER A 17 -23.91 5.16 -9.45
CA SER A 17 -22.49 5.22 -9.08
C SER A 17 -22.17 4.51 -7.77
N VAL A 18 -23.11 4.57 -6.83
CA VAL A 18 -22.99 3.94 -5.52
C VAL A 18 -23.10 2.43 -5.70
N LEU A 19 -24.10 1.98 -6.47
CA LEU A 19 -24.28 0.56 -6.82
C LEU A 19 -23.02 0.01 -7.49
N ASN A 20 -22.50 0.66 -8.54
CA ASN A 20 -21.28 0.24 -9.22
C ASN A 20 -20.07 0.17 -8.27
N SER A 21 -19.96 1.12 -7.32
CA SER A 21 -18.90 1.11 -6.31
C SER A 21 -19.04 -0.05 -5.34
N CYS A 22 -20.26 -0.34 -4.90
CA CYS A 22 -20.57 -1.47 -4.04
C CYS A 22 -20.26 -2.79 -4.75
N GLU A 23 -20.72 -2.97 -5.99
CA GLU A 23 -20.45 -4.16 -6.79
C GLU A 23 -18.96 -4.36 -7.04
N SER A 24 -18.22 -3.29 -7.36
CA SER A 24 -16.77 -3.36 -7.57
C SER A 24 -15.99 -3.74 -6.30
N LEU A 25 -16.41 -3.23 -5.14
CA LEU A 25 -15.80 -3.52 -3.85
C LEU A 25 -16.17 -4.92 -3.33
N LEU A 26 -17.43 -5.31 -3.45
CA LEU A 26 -17.99 -6.56 -2.94
C LEU A 26 -17.79 -7.74 -3.90
N ASN A 27 -17.24 -7.49 -5.08
CA ASN A 27 -16.73 -8.51 -5.96
C ASN A 27 -15.79 -9.46 -5.17
N PRO A 28 -15.98 -10.80 -5.24
CA PRO A 28 -15.20 -11.76 -4.47
C PRO A 28 -13.68 -11.62 -4.65
N GLN A 29 -13.22 -11.41 -5.89
CA GLN A 29 -11.81 -11.25 -6.21
C GLN A 29 -11.23 -9.98 -5.56
N THR A 30 -11.98 -8.86 -5.62
CA THR A 30 -11.57 -7.60 -4.95
C THR A 30 -11.50 -7.80 -3.44
N LEU A 31 -12.52 -8.43 -2.84
CA LEU A 31 -12.59 -8.64 -1.40
C LEU A 31 -11.46 -9.55 -0.90
N LEU A 32 -11.20 -10.66 -1.59
CA LEU A 32 -10.10 -11.57 -1.26
C LEU A 32 -8.76 -10.85 -1.35
N GLN A 33 -8.53 -10.11 -2.44
CA GLN A 33 -7.31 -9.34 -2.60
C GLN A 33 -7.15 -8.29 -1.49
N LEU A 34 -8.24 -7.63 -1.09
CA LEU A 34 -8.23 -6.63 -0.02
C LEU A 34 -7.90 -7.24 1.35
N LEU A 35 -8.41 -8.45 1.62
CA LEU A 35 -8.15 -9.17 2.87
C LEU A 35 -6.74 -9.77 2.92
N GLU A 36 -6.25 -10.32 1.82
CA GLU A 36 -4.95 -11.00 1.76
C GLU A 36 -3.79 -10.00 1.63
N SER A 37 -3.84 -9.16 0.59
CA SER A 37 -2.73 -8.27 0.24
C SER A 37 -2.76 -6.97 1.02
N PHE A 38 -3.94 -6.42 1.29
CA PHE A 38 -4.10 -5.07 1.81
C PHE A 38 -4.56 -4.95 3.27
N ALA A 39 -4.81 -6.06 3.97
CA ALA A 39 -5.02 -5.99 5.41
C ALA A 39 -3.67 -5.84 6.12
N LEU A 40 -3.48 -4.69 6.76
CA LEU A 40 -2.37 -4.46 7.70
C LEU A 40 -2.94 -4.43 9.11
N PHE A 41 -2.13 -4.85 10.07
CA PHE A 41 -2.45 -4.74 11.47
C PHE A 41 -1.38 -3.87 12.11
N SER A 42 -1.77 -2.98 13.01
CA SER A 42 -0.82 -2.18 13.78
C SER A 42 -1.26 -2.12 15.23
N THR A 43 -0.31 -1.86 16.12
CA THR A 43 -0.54 -1.77 17.56
C THR A 43 -0.44 -0.32 17.98
N VAL A 44 -1.56 0.27 18.37
CA VAL A 44 -1.65 1.68 18.76
C VAL A 44 -1.70 1.80 20.28
N LYS A 45 -0.80 2.61 20.85
CA LYS A 45 -0.83 2.97 22.27
C LYS A 45 -1.88 4.06 22.48
N MET A 46 -2.88 3.77 23.33
CA MET A 46 -4.02 4.66 23.55
C MET A 46 -3.83 5.64 24.73
N GLY A 47 -2.67 5.62 25.39
CA GLY A 47 -2.35 6.48 26.54
C GLY A 47 -1.34 5.80 27.48
N LYS A 48 -0.92 6.50 28.54
CA LYS A 48 0.03 5.94 29.54
C LYS A 48 -0.54 4.76 30.34
N ASN A 49 -1.87 4.71 30.54
CA ASN A 49 -2.54 3.70 31.39
C ASN A 49 -3.59 2.87 30.63
N THR A 50 -3.47 2.76 29.30
CA THR A 50 -4.41 1.96 28.50
C THR A 50 -3.63 0.86 27.78
N PRO A 51 -4.09 -0.40 27.82
CA PRO A 51 -3.44 -1.46 27.09
C PRO A 51 -3.40 -1.12 25.58
N PRO A 52 -2.31 -1.44 24.89
CA PRO A 52 -2.19 -1.17 23.47
C PRO A 52 -3.28 -1.93 22.70
N LYS A 53 -3.91 -1.27 21.73
CA LYS A 53 -4.98 -1.85 20.93
C LYS A 53 -4.46 -2.22 19.56
N ARG A 54 -4.74 -3.45 19.13
CA ARG A 54 -4.50 -3.87 17.75
C ARG A 54 -5.59 -3.31 16.85
N VAL A 55 -5.20 -2.61 15.79
CA VAL A 55 -6.09 -2.03 14.79
C VAL A 55 -5.83 -2.65 13.43
N LYS A 56 -6.89 -2.89 12.66
CA LYS A 56 -6.81 -3.30 11.26
C LYS A 56 -6.87 -2.05 10.39
N ILE A 57 -5.91 -1.91 9.50
CA ILE A 57 -5.80 -0.81 8.56
C ILE A 57 -6.07 -1.37 7.16
N LEU A 58 -7.00 -0.73 6.45
CA LEU A 58 -7.37 -1.04 5.07
C LEU A 58 -7.03 0.14 4.16
N PRO A 59 -6.79 -0.10 2.86
CA PRO A 59 -6.44 0.94 1.92
C PRO A 59 -7.67 1.79 1.60
N ARG A 60 -7.42 3.05 1.31
CA ARG A 60 -8.35 3.89 0.54
C ARG A 60 -8.28 3.48 -0.93
N TYR A 61 -9.36 3.76 -1.66
CA TYR A 61 -9.46 3.39 -3.08
C TYR A 61 -8.23 3.79 -3.94
N PRO A 62 -7.72 5.05 -3.89
CA PRO A 62 -6.54 5.41 -4.69
C PRO A 62 -5.26 4.66 -4.31
N GLN A 63 -5.12 4.26 -3.04
CA GLN A 63 -3.98 3.46 -2.59
C GLN A 63 -4.08 2.02 -3.10
N PHE A 64 -5.28 1.44 -3.06
CA PHE A 64 -5.55 0.11 -3.60
C PHE A 64 -5.21 0.04 -5.09
N GLU A 65 -5.72 1.01 -5.84
CA GLU A 65 -5.53 1.07 -7.29
C GLU A 65 -4.05 1.31 -7.64
N ALA A 66 -3.42 2.33 -7.03
CA ALA A 66 -2.04 2.66 -7.35
C ALA A 66 -1.07 1.50 -7.04
N ALA A 67 -1.31 0.74 -5.97
CA ALA A 67 -0.51 -0.44 -5.64
C ALA A 67 -0.63 -1.52 -6.74
N LYS A 68 -1.86 -1.77 -7.24
CA LYS A 68 -2.08 -2.70 -8.36
C LYS A 68 -1.37 -2.23 -9.63
N GLN A 69 -1.47 -0.94 -9.97
CA GLN A 69 -0.78 -0.40 -11.14
C GLN A 69 0.74 -0.54 -11.05
N ILE A 70 1.32 -0.36 -9.85
CA ILE A 70 2.76 -0.56 -9.64
C ILE A 70 3.13 -2.03 -9.92
N VAL A 71 2.42 -2.98 -9.31
CA VAL A 71 2.71 -4.42 -9.44
C VAL A 71 2.54 -4.88 -10.88
N GLU A 72 1.45 -4.48 -11.54
CA GLU A 72 1.20 -4.82 -12.95
C GLU A 72 2.26 -4.23 -13.87
N ARG A 73 2.72 -2.99 -13.62
CA ARG A 73 3.82 -2.39 -14.39
C ARG A 73 5.13 -3.15 -14.20
N VAL A 74 5.43 -3.58 -12.97
CA VAL A 74 6.64 -4.39 -12.69
C VAL A 74 6.55 -5.74 -13.39
N ARG A 75 5.40 -6.43 -13.35
CA ARG A 75 5.15 -7.68 -14.08
C ARG A 75 5.35 -7.53 -15.59
N ARG A 76 4.83 -6.45 -16.16
CA ARG A 76 5.00 -6.14 -17.59
C ARG A 76 6.45 -5.83 -17.98
N GLY A 77 7.28 -5.40 -17.02
CA GLY A 77 8.69 -5.05 -17.24
C GLY A 77 8.94 -3.73 -17.98
N TYR A 78 7.89 -3.09 -18.53
CA TYR A 78 7.95 -1.77 -19.17
C TYR A 78 6.62 -1.00 -19.00
N PRO A 79 6.65 0.34 -18.86
CA PRO A 79 7.82 1.18 -18.66
C PRO A 79 8.48 0.93 -17.30
N LYS A 80 9.82 1.01 -17.23
CA LYS A 80 10.60 0.74 -16.01
C LYS A 80 10.48 1.83 -14.93
N LYS A 81 9.82 2.94 -15.24
CA LYS A 81 9.66 4.11 -14.37
C LYS A 81 8.21 4.54 -14.37
N GLY A 82 7.78 5.14 -13.27
CA GLY A 82 6.43 5.68 -13.13
C GLY A 82 6.38 6.71 -12.00
N LEU A 83 5.35 7.54 -12.02
CA LEU A 83 5.08 8.55 -11.01
C LEU A 83 3.66 8.37 -10.49
N ILE A 84 3.50 8.26 -9.17
CA ILE A 84 2.20 8.36 -8.51
C ILE A 84 2.10 9.73 -7.86
N TRP A 85 1.15 10.55 -8.32
CA TRP A 85 0.91 11.88 -7.78
C TRP A 85 -0.20 11.85 -6.73
N HIS A 86 0.16 12.11 -5.47
CA HIS A 86 -0.75 12.06 -4.33
C HIS A 86 -0.63 13.30 -3.46
N PHE A 87 -1.77 13.85 -3.02
CA PHE A 87 -1.82 14.95 -2.06
C PHE A 87 -1.17 14.60 -0.71
N GLN A 88 -0.80 15.62 0.06
CA GLN A 88 -0.31 15.45 1.43
C GLN A 88 -1.41 14.83 2.32
N GLY A 89 -1.03 13.95 3.25
CA GLY A 89 -1.99 13.29 4.14
C GLY A 89 -2.85 12.19 3.50
N SER A 90 -2.66 11.87 2.21
CA SER A 90 -3.39 10.78 1.55
C SER A 90 -2.94 9.37 1.93
N GLY A 91 -1.88 9.26 2.75
CA GLY A 91 -1.30 7.98 3.17
C GLY A 91 -0.36 7.36 2.13
N LYS A 92 0.54 8.13 1.53
CA LYS A 92 1.56 7.63 0.60
C LYS A 92 2.44 6.52 1.19
N SER A 93 2.78 6.60 2.47
CA SER A 93 3.59 5.58 3.14
C SER A 93 2.89 4.21 3.21
N LEU A 94 1.57 4.20 3.45
CA LEU A 94 0.78 2.98 3.40
C LEU A 94 0.73 2.40 1.98
N LEU A 95 0.59 3.25 0.95
CA LEU A 95 0.68 2.82 -0.44
C LEU A 95 2.01 2.13 -0.74
N MET A 96 3.14 2.71 -0.33
CA MET A 96 4.46 2.11 -0.53
C MET A 96 4.55 0.72 0.11
N LEU A 97 4.00 0.56 1.31
CA LEU A 97 3.96 -0.73 2.00
C LEU A 97 3.09 -1.76 1.27
N TYR A 98 1.89 -1.38 0.84
CA TYR A 98 1.01 -2.28 0.07
C TYR A 98 1.71 -2.77 -1.21
N ALA A 99 2.31 -1.85 -1.96
CA ALA A 99 3.06 -2.19 -3.18
C ALA A 99 4.23 -3.14 -2.87
N ALA A 100 5.05 -2.82 -1.86
CA ALA A 100 6.19 -3.67 -1.46
C ALA A 100 5.75 -5.08 -1.05
N LYS A 101 4.69 -5.21 -0.26
CA LYS A 101 4.14 -6.50 0.18
C LYS A 101 3.64 -7.31 -1.02
N MET A 102 2.90 -6.68 -1.94
CA MET A 102 2.40 -7.36 -3.14
C MET A 102 3.53 -7.81 -4.07
N LEU A 103 4.53 -6.96 -4.29
CA LEU A 103 5.70 -7.31 -5.11
C LEU A 103 6.46 -8.52 -4.55
N ARG A 104 6.60 -8.59 -3.21
CA ARG A 104 7.29 -9.71 -2.54
C ARG A 104 6.47 -10.99 -2.47
N ALA A 105 5.15 -10.87 -2.36
CA ALA A 105 4.24 -12.02 -2.37
C ALA A 105 4.06 -12.62 -3.77
N ASP A 106 4.47 -11.91 -4.82
CA ASP A 106 4.35 -12.38 -6.17
C ASP A 106 5.43 -13.40 -6.54
N ASN A 107 5.02 -14.66 -6.65
CA ASN A 107 5.89 -15.77 -7.03
C ASN A 107 6.54 -15.57 -8.42
N ALA A 108 5.87 -14.88 -9.35
CA ALA A 108 6.42 -14.64 -10.69
C ALA A 108 7.64 -13.70 -10.65
N LEU A 109 7.73 -12.84 -9.63
CA LEU A 109 8.81 -11.89 -9.43
C LEU A 109 9.99 -12.46 -8.64
N LYS A 110 9.93 -13.73 -8.21
CA LYS A 110 11.02 -14.44 -7.52
C LYS A 110 11.55 -13.70 -6.27
N ASN A 111 10.64 -13.24 -5.40
CA ASN A 111 10.95 -12.51 -4.16
C ASN A 111 11.90 -11.31 -4.37
N PRO A 112 11.44 -10.26 -5.06
CA PRO A 112 12.27 -9.11 -5.42
C PRO A 112 12.69 -8.29 -4.19
N THR A 113 13.89 -7.72 -4.24
CA THR A 113 14.34 -6.71 -3.27
C THR A 113 13.64 -5.38 -3.56
N VAL A 114 12.95 -4.84 -2.56
CA VAL A 114 12.27 -3.54 -2.65
C VAL A 114 13.02 -2.51 -1.82
N LEU A 115 13.59 -1.50 -2.48
CA LEU A 115 14.27 -0.38 -1.82
C LEU A 115 13.32 0.81 -1.70
N ILE A 116 13.07 1.26 -0.47
CA ILE A 116 12.30 2.47 -0.18
C ILE A 116 13.27 3.55 0.28
N VAL A 117 13.35 4.65 -0.49
CA VAL A 117 14.18 5.80 -0.15
C VAL A 117 13.29 6.94 0.29
N VAL A 118 13.54 7.46 1.49
CA VAL A 118 12.81 8.59 2.05
C VAL A 118 13.79 9.69 2.44
N ASP A 119 13.39 10.94 2.19
CA ASP A 119 14.21 12.13 2.43
C ASP A 119 14.17 12.60 3.91
N ARG A 120 13.03 12.44 4.60
CA ARG A 120 12.84 12.93 5.98
C ARG A 120 12.92 11.84 7.04
N ARG A 121 13.67 12.11 8.13
CA ARG A 121 13.82 11.22 9.31
C ARG A 121 12.49 10.97 10.04
N ASP A 122 11.60 11.95 10.04
CA ASP A 122 10.29 11.85 10.72
C ASP A 122 9.36 10.86 9.98
N LEU A 123 9.50 10.79 8.65
CA LEU A 123 8.78 9.83 7.82
C LEU A 123 9.30 8.41 8.01
N ASP A 124 10.60 8.27 8.32
CA ASP A 124 11.23 7.01 8.68
C ASP A 124 10.71 6.47 10.02
N SER A 125 10.44 7.31 11.03
CA SER A 125 9.76 6.85 12.27
C SER A 125 8.35 6.35 11.98
N GLN A 126 7.56 7.10 11.19
CA GLN A 126 6.19 6.71 10.83
C GLN A 126 6.16 5.42 10.00
N ILE A 127 7.12 5.24 9.09
CA ILE A 127 7.30 4.01 8.32
C ILE A 127 7.71 2.87 9.24
N ASN A 128 8.69 3.02 10.13
CA ASN A 128 9.07 1.92 11.03
C ASN A 128 7.95 1.55 12.02
N GLU A 129 7.20 2.51 12.55
CA GLU A 129 6.03 2.23 13.41
C GLU A 129 4.93 1.50 12.62
N THR A 130 4.69 1.92 11.38
CA THR A 130 3.68 1.29 10.52
C THR A 130 4.12 -0.10 10.05
N PHE A 131 5.39 -0.28 9.67
CA PHE A 131 5.93 -1.50 9.08
C PHE A 131 6.32 -2.52 10.16
N GLY A 132 6.91 -2.07 11.27
CA GLY A 132 7.23 -2.90 12.43
C GLY A 132 5.98 -3.36 13.17
N GLY A 133 4.91 -2.55 13.16
CA GLY A 133 3.58 -2.98 13.61
C GLY A 133 2.90 -3.97 12.65
N ALA A 134 3.19 -3.88 11.35
CA ALA A 134 2.53 -4.63 10.29
C ALA A 134 3.11 -6.03 9.99
N ASP A 135 3.97 -6.57 10.85
CA ASP A 135 4.58 -7.91 10.70
C ASP A 135 5.21 -8.13 9.30
N VAL A 136 5.88 -7.08 8.79
CA VAL A 136 6.57 -7.12 7.51
C VAL A 136 7.91 -7.83 7.71
N LYS A 137 7.94 -9.14 7.42
CA LYS A 137 9.17 -9.95 7.51
C LYS A 137 10.29 -9.35 6.67
N ASN A 138 11.53 -9.41 7.16
CA ASN A 138 12.76 -8.97 6.45
C ASN A 138 12.81 -7.47 6.11
N LEU A 139 12.19 -6.60 6.93
CA LEU A 139 12.43 -5.17 6.85
C LEU A 139 13.80 -4.84 7.46
N ILE A 140 14.74 -4.37 6.63
CA ILE A 140 16.05 -3.91 7.08
C ILE A 140 16.07 -2.39 7.03
N LYS A 141 16.31 -1.76 8.18
CA LYS A 141 16.50 -0.32 8.26
C LYS A 141 17.97 0.01 7.98
N VAL A 142 18.20 0.76 6.90
CA VAL A 142 19.54 1.22 6.53
C VAL A 142 19.64 2.74 6.75
N GLN A 143 20.64 3.17 7.54
CA GLN A 143 20.80 4.57 7.93
C GLN A 143 21.50 5.46 6.89
N SER A 144 22.19 4.85 5.92
CA SER A 144 22.91 5.58 4.86
C SER A 144 23.18 4.70 3.64
N CYS A 145 23.36 5.33 2.47
CA CYS A 145 23.75 4.60 1.26
C CYS A 145 25.08 3.84 1.43
N LYS A 146 25.99 4.33 2.27
CA LYS A 146 27.26 3.64 2.55
C LYS A 146 27.04 2.27 3.19
N LYS A 147 26.11 2.19 4.16
CA LYS A 147 25.72 0.93 4.82
C LYS A 147 24.86 0.03 3.92
N LEU A 148 24.28 0.55 2.85
CA LEU A 148 23.48 -0.26 1.93
C LEU A 148 24.34 -1.27 1.16
N GLY A 149 25.57 -0.89 0.79
CA GLY A 149 26.49 -1.79 0.06
C GLY A 149 27.06 -2.94 0.89
N GLU A 150 26.71 -3.03 2.17
CA GLU A 150 27.10 -4.13 3.07
C GLU A 150 26.09 -5.30 3.05
N TYR A 151 24.98 -5.16 2.31
CA TYR A 151 23.91 -6.15 2.13
C TYR A 151 23.80 -6.59 0.66
#